data_AF-A0AAP0RWZ5-F1
#
_entry.id   AF-A0AAP0RWZ5-F1
#
_cell.length_a   1.000
_cell.length_b   1.000
_cell.length_c   1.000
_cell.angle_alpha   90.00
_cell.angle_beta   90.00
_cell.angle_gamma   90.00
#
_symmetry.space_group_name_H-M   'P 1'
#
loop_
_entity.id
_entity.type
_entity.pdbx_description
1 polymer ?
#
loop_
_entity_poly.entity_id
_entity_poly.type
_entity_poly.pdbx_seq_one_letter_code
_entity_poly.pdbx_strand_id
1 'polypeptide(L)'
;MDSHENQQPTDLPQPNPTHPFPSIPKPFLFYLSSILILFLAIAISFSFTKTNFYKTQRLKSALSYKKSKQTPSPNPNSVPRYCVLWMAPFLSGGGYSSEAWSYILALHEHNMKNPRFKLGIEQHGDQEILEFWEGLPHFIKKLASELYRTECRMNETIVICHSEPGAWYPPLFQTLPCPPTGYENVMSVIGRTMFETDRVNSEHVKRCNRMDSVWVPTEFHVSTFIQSGVRTGQGCENHSIRRCEVL
;
A
#
# COMPACT_ATOMS: atom_id res chain seq x y z
N MET A 1 -74.09 -22.09 -70.26
CA MET A 1 -74.12 -23.44 -70.85
C MET A 1 -73.09 -24.26 -70.13
N ASP A 2 -73.61 -25.07 -69.21
CA ASP A 2 -73.13 -26.29 -68.53
C ASP A 2 -71.68 -26.75 -68.84
N SER A 3 -70.91 -27.34 -67.91
CA SER A 3 -71.31 -28.43 -67.02
C SER A 3 -70.21 -28.70 -65.98
N HIS A 4 -70.61 -29.20 -64.81
CA HIS A 4 -69.74 -29.89 -63.86
C HIS A 4 -69.24 -31.23 -64.41
N GLU A 5 -68.02 -31.64 -64.06
CA GLU A 5 -67.71 -33.06 -63.88
C GLU A 5 -66.62 -33.27 -62.81
N ASN A 6 -66.92 -34.15 -61.86
CA ASN A 6 -66.04 -34.71 -60.84
C ASN A 6 -65.29 -35.91 -61.43
N GLN A 7 -64.02 -36.14 -61.06
CA GLN A 7 -63.47 -37.47 -60.70
C GLN A 7 -62.00 -37.41 -60.22
N GLN A 8 -61.72 -38.21 -59.18
CA GLN A 8 -60.46 -38.54 -58.50
C GLN A 8 -60.04 -39.99 -58.91
N PRO A 9 -58.90 -40.65 -58.55
CA PRO A 9 -57.52 -40.27 -58.15
C PRO A 9 -56.42 -40.95 -59.02
N THR A 10 -55.14 -40.57 -58.85
CA THR A 10 -54.02 -41.52 -59.08
C THR A 10 -52.82 -41.25 -58.15
N ASP A 11 -52.49 -42.24 -57.33
CA ASP A 11 -51.25 -42.34 -56.54
C ASP A 11 -50.03 -42.52 -57.45
N LEU A 12 -48.92 -41.84 -57.12
CA LEU A 12 -47.56 -42.18 -57.56
C LEU A 12 -46.58 -42.05 -56.37
N PRO A 13 -45.62 -42.98 -56.18
CA PRO A 13 -44.86 -43.07 -54.93
C PRO A 13 -43.47 -42.40 -54.96
N GLN A 14 -42.94 -42.18 -53.74
CA GLN A 14 -41.56 -41.87 -53.31
C GLN A 14 -41.09 -40.39 -53.33
N PRO A 15 -40.12 -39.96 -52.46
CA PRO A 15 -39.06 -40.75 -51.79
C PRO A 15 -38.86 -40.53 -50.27
N ASN A 16 -38.03 -41.41 -49.69
CA ASN A 16 -37.60 -41.43 -48.28
C ASN A 16 -37.03 -40.07 -47.79
N PRO A 17 -37.34 -39.66 -46.55
CA PRO A 17 -36.83 -38.42 -45.99
C PRO A 17 -35.35 -38.53 -45.60
N THR A 18 -34.55 -37.59 -46.09
CA THR A 18 -33.21 -37.30 -45.58
C THR A 18 -33.37 -36.70 -44.18
N HIS A 19 -32.81 -37.33 -43.15
CA HIS A 19 -32.85 -36.81 -41.78
C HIS A 19 -32.12 -35.45 -41.70
N PRO A 20 -32.78 -34.36 -41.26
CA PRO A 20 -32.10 -33.12 -40.96
C PRO A 20 -31.42 -33.21 -39.59
N PHE A 21 -30.15 -32.79 -39.53
CA PHE A 21 -29.42 -32.61 -38.27
C PHE A 21 -30.22 -31.67 -37.32
N PRO A 22 -30.31 -31.99 -36.02
CA PRO A 22 -31.09 -31.18 -35.09
C PRO A 22 -30.45 -29.80 -34.92
N SER A 23 -31.19 -28.76 -35.28
CA SER A 23 -30.79 -27.37 -35.06
C SER A 23 -31.02 -27.00 -33.58
N ILE A 24 -29.94 -26.55 -32.93
CA ILE A 24 -29.96 -26.15 -31.52
C ILE A 24 -30.84 -24.88 -31.37
N PRO A 25 -31.76 -24.82 -30.39
CA PRO A 25 -32.65 -23.66 -30.24
C PRO A 25 -31.88 -22.39 -29.86
N LYS A 26 -32.12 -21.31 -30.61
CA LYS A 26 -31.49 -19.98 -30.48
C LYS A 26 -31.36 -19.42 -29.04
N PRO A 27 -32.33 -19.55 -28.10
CA PRO A 27 -32.15 -19.01 -26.74
C PRO A 27 -31.01 -19.70 -25.97
N PHE A 28 -30.73 -20.97 -26.22
CA PHE A 28 -29.66 -21.71 -25.55
C PHE A 28 -28.26 -21.16 -25.91
N LEU A 29 -28.07 -20.72 -27.16
CA LEU A 29 -26.83 -20.10 -27.62
C LEU A 29 -26.56 -18.74 -26.96
N PHE A 30 -27.60 -17.96 -26.65
CA PHE A 30 -27.47 -16.68 -25.94
C PHE A 30 -27.09 -16.86 -24.46
N TYR A 31 -27.66 -17.86 -23.78
CA TYR A 31 -27.27 -18.18 -22.40
C TYR A 31 -25.84 -18.74 -22.34
N LEU A 32 -25.46 -19.62 -23.28
CA LEU A 32 -24.09 -20.11 -23.38
C LEU A 32 -23.08 -18.99 -23.64
N SER A 33 -23.41 -18.03 -24.51
CA SER A 33 -22.56 -16.87 -24.77
C SER A 33 -22.38 -16.01 -23.51
N SER A 34 -23.45 -15.75 -22.77
CA SER A 34 -23.40 -14.97 -21.52
C SER A 34 -22.58 -15.65 -20.44
N ILE A 35 -22.72 -16.98 -20.29
CA ILE A 35 -21.94 -17.80 -19.36
C ILE A 35 -20.46 -17.81 -19.77
N LEU A 36 -20.16 -17.95 -21.06
CA LEU A 36 -18.79 -17.91 -21.59
C LEU A 36 -18.13 -16.55 -21.33
N ILE A 37 -18.83 -15.44 -21.56
CA ILE A 37 -18.32 -14.08 -21.27
C ILE A 37 -18.02 -13.93 -19.78
N LEU A 38 -18.91 -14.44 -18.90
CA LEU A 38 -18.68 -14.42 -17.45
C LEU A 38 -17.44 -15.23 -17.06
N PHE A 39 -17.28 -16.45 -17.60
CA PHE A 39 -16.09 -17.27 -17.35
C PHE A 39 -14.82 -16.61 -17.88
N LEU A 40 -14.87 -15.98 -19.06
CA LEU A 40 -13.74 -15.24 -19.61
C LEU A 40 -13.37 -14.06 -18.71
N ALA A 41 -14.35 -13.28 -18.25
CA ALA A 41 -14.15 -12.16 -17.36
C ALA A 41 -13.54 -12.59 -16.02
N ILE A 42 -14.01 -13.70 -15.45
CA ILE A 42 -13.46 -14.27 -14.21
C ILE A 42 -12.02 -14.75 -14.44
N ALA A 43 -11.76 -15.50 -15.53
CA ALA A 43 -10.42 -16.02 -15.83
C ALA A 43 -9.41 -14.89 -16.08
N ILE A 44 -9.83 -13.83 -16.77
CA ILE A 44 -9.03 -12.62 -17.01
C ILE A 44 -8.74 -11.93 -15.68
N SER A 45 -9.76 -11.66 -14.86
CA SER A 45 -9.61 -11.01 -13.55
C SER A 45 -8.70 -11.80 -12.61
N PHE A 46 -8.83 -13.12 -12.58
CA PHE A 46 -7.98 -14.02 -11.79
C PHE A 46 -6.52 -14.04 -12.31
N SER A 47 -6.34 -13.94 -13.63
CA SER A 47 -5.00 -13.86 -14.24
C SER A 47 -4.31 -12.53 -13.93
N PHE A 48 -5.03 -11.41 -14.05
CA PHE A 48 -4.50 -10.08 -13.71
C PHE A 48 -4.10 -9.98 -12.24
N THR A 49 -4.97 -10.42 -11.32
CA THR A 49 -4.68 -10.42 -9.88
C THR A 49 -3.49 -11.31 -9.53
N LYS A 50 -3.37 -12.50 -10.15
CA LYS A 50 -2.22 -13.39 -9.98
C LYS A 50 -0.91 -12.77 -10.49
N THR A 51 -0.92 -12.12 -11.65
CA THR A 51 0.26 -11.42 -12.18
C THR A 51 0.68 -10.26 -11.28
N ASN A 52 -0.27 -9.43 -10.83
CA ASN A 52 0.01 -8.34 -9.90
C ASN A 52 0.53 -8.84 -8.55
N PHE A 53 0.01 -9.96 -8.05
CA PHE A 53 0.55 -10.60 -6.85
C PHE A 53 2.02 -10.98 -7.02
N TYR A 54 2.38 -11.69 -8.10
CA TYR A 54 3.78 -12.07 -8.34
C TYR A 54 4.69 -10.87 -8.56
N LYS A 55 4.22 -9.83 -9.27
CA LYS A 55 4.98 -8.59 -9.46
C LYS A 55 5.21 -7.85 -8.15
N THR A 56 4.20 -7.77 -7.28
CA THR A 56 4.31 -7.18 -5.94
C THR A 56 5.30 -7.97 -5.08
N GLN A 57 5.24 -9.31 -5.10
CA GLN A 57 6.22 -10.15 -4.40
C GLN A 57 7.64 -9.96 -4.94
N ARG A 58 7.81 -9.78 -6.26
CA ARG A 58 9.11 -9.44 -6.86
C ARG A 58 9.57 -8.05 -6.42
N LEU A 59 8.68 -7.06 -6.32
CA LEU A 59 9.01 -5.73 -5.82
C LEU A 59 9.50 -5.79 -4.38
N LYS A 60 8.74 -6.46 -3.49
CA LYS A 60 9.15 -6.73 -2.11
C LYS A 60 10.51 -7.39 -2.05
N SER A 61 10.72 -8.41 -2.88
CA SER A 61 12.00 -9.08 -2.98
C SER A 61 13.08 -8.11 -3.44
N ALA A 62 12.87 -7.30 -4.48
CA ALA A 62 13.87 -6.36 -5.00
C ALA A 62 14.26 -5.27 -4.01
N LEU A 63 13.29 -4.77 -3.21
CA LEU A 63 13.50 -3.79 -2.16
C LEU A 63 14.14 -4.42 -0.91
N SER A 64 13.74 -5.64 -0.55
CA SER A 64 14.23 -6.36 0.63
C SER A 64 15.48 -7.22 0.39
N TYR A 65 15.92 -7.44 -0.87
CA TYR A 65 17.06 -8.28 -1.23
C TYR A 65 18.39 -7.58 -0.92
N LYS A 66 18.74 -7.60 0.36
CA LYS A 66 20.04 -7.94 0.97
C LYS A 66 19.98 -7.55 2.45
N LYS A 67 19.49 -8.45 3.30
CA LYS A 67 19.71 -8.44 4.76
C LYS A 67 20.90 -9.32 5.18
N SER A 68 21.62 -9.89 4.21
CA SER A 68 22.75 -10.79 4.47
C SER A 68 23.81 -10.61 3.39
N LYS A 69 24.78 -9.73 3.66
CA LYS A 69 26.18 -9.88 3.29
C LYS A 69 26.96 -8.88 4.15
N GLN A 70 27.55 -9.38 5.23
CA GLN A 70 28.54 -8.65 6.00
C GLN A 70 29.60 -8.13 5.04
N THR A 71 29.59 -6.82 4.82
CA THR A 71 30.62 -6.11 4.05
C THR A 71 31.61 -5.56 5.08
N PRO A 72 32.93 -5.54 4.80
CA PRO A 72 33.92 -5.13 5.78
C PRO A 72 33.63 -3.74 6.32
N SER A 73 33.78 -3.59 7.64
CA SER A 73 33.60 -2.32 8.36
C SER A 73 34.37 -1.19 7.65
N PRO A 74 33.70 -0.11 7.23
CA PRO A 74 34.39 1.13 6.90
C PRO A 74 35.11 1.67 8.15
N ASN A 75 36.12 2.51 7.95
CA ASN A 75 36.80 3.20 9.05
C ASN A 75 35.77 3.85 10.02
N PRO A 76 35.87 3.62 11.34
CA PRO A 76 34.86 4.02 12.32
C PRO A 76 34.63 5.53 12.43
N ASN A 77 35.49 6.36 11.81
CA ASN A 77 35.47 7.81 11.97
C ASN A 77 34.67 8.58 10.89
N SER A 78 34.11 7.91 9.86
CA SER A 78 33.40 8.61 8.76
C SER A 78 31.92 8.25 8.59
N VAL A 79 31.40 7.28 9.35
CA VAL A 79 30.00 6.84 9.20
C VAL A 79 29.14 7.48 10.30
N PRO A 80 28.04 8.18 9.95
CA PRO A 80 27.12 8.70 10.94
C PRO A 80 26.63 7.60 11.89
N ARG A 81 26.76 7.87 13.20
CA ARG A 81 26.38 6.93 14.26
C ARG A 81 24.88 6.72 14.33
N TYR A 82 24.10 7.79 14.14
CA TYR A 82 22.65 7.77 14.25
C TYR A 82 21.99 7.37 12.92
N CYS A 83 20.84 6.70 13.02
CA CYS A 83 19.94 6.49 11.88
C CYS A 83 18.57 7.12 12.13
N VAL A 84 17.96 7.64 11.07
CA VAL A 84 16.53 7.90 10.99
C VAL A 84 15.91 6.83 10.10
N LEU A 85 15.05 6.00 10.68
CA LEU A 85 14.24 5.03 9.93
C LEU A 85 12.83 5.60 9.78
N TRP A 86 12.47 6.00 8.57
CA TRP A 86 11.16 6.53 8.26
C TRP A 86 10.26 5.42 7.74
N MET A 87 9.22 5.06 8.47
CA MET A 87 8.26 4.03 8.09
C MET A 87 6.95 4.69 7.65
N ALA A 88 6.62 4.61 6.37
CA ALA A 88 5.45 5.29 5.79
C ALA A 88 4.87 4.50 4.61
N PRO A 89 3.70 4.87 4.07
CA PRO A 89 3.12 4.19 2.92
C PRO A 89 3.78 4.62 1.60
N PHE A 90 5.10 4.47 1.49
CA PHE A 90 5.91 4.87 0.34
C PHE A 90 5.49 4.22 -0.99
N LEU A 91 4.77 3.10 -0.93
CA LEU A 91 4.34 2.34 -2.10
C LEU A 91 2.83 2.45 -2.37
N SER A 92 2.12 3.38 -1.72
CA SER A 92 0.64 3.37 -1.69
C SER A 92 -0.04 4.50 -2.46
N GLY A 93 0.66 5.58 -2.82
CA GLY A 93 0.12 6.67 -3.64
C GLY A 93 -0.97 7.56 -3.01
N GLY A 94 -1.37 7.31 -1.77
CA GLY A 94 -2.31 8.17 -1.01
C GLY A 94 -1.66 9.42 -0.42
N GLY A 95 -2.43 10.22 0.32
CA GLY A 95 -1.96 11.47 0.92
C GLY A 95 -0.74 11.28 1.83
N TYR A 96 -0.76 10.28 2.71
CA TYR A 96 0.41 9.90 3.52
C TYR A 96 1.64 9.54 2.69
N SER A 97 1.45 8.89 1.53
CA SER A 97 2.53 8.53 0.62
C SER A 97 3.19 9.78 0.05
N SER A 98 2.39 10.71 -0.45
CA SER A 98 2.87 11.97 -1.03
C SER A 98 3.58 12.84 0.00
N GLU A 99 3.05 12.94 1.22
CA GLU A 99 3.70 13.70 2.29
C GLU A 99 5.04 13.05 2.69
N ALA A 100 5.06 11.71 2.85
CA ALA A 100 6.27 10.98 3.20
C ALA A 100 7.37 11.16 2.14
N TRP A 101 7.03 11.05 0.85
CA TRP A 101 8.00 11.31 -0.23
C TRP A 101 8.53 12.74 -0.20
N SER A 102 7.68 13.72 0.10
CA SER A 102 8.09 15.12 0.20
C SER A 102 9.14 15.33 1.31
N TYR A 103 8.91 14.78 2.51
CA TYR A 103 9.90 14.82 3.59
C TYR A 103 11.19 14.10 3.24
N ILE A 104 11.11 12.91 2.66
CA ILE A 104 12.30 12.12 2.33
C ILE A 104 13.16 12.81 1.28
N LEU A 105 12.56 13.42 0.26
CA LEU A 105 13.31 14.16 -0.75
C LEU A 105 14.06 15.34 -0.14
N ALA A 106 13.38 16.14 0.69
CA ALA A 106 14.00 17.28 1.36
C ALA A 106 15.10 16.86 2.36
N LEU A 107 14.83 15.85 3.19
CA LEU A 107 15.80 15.31 4.16
C LEU A 107 17.01 14.70 3.47
N HIS A 108 16.80 13.94 2.40
CA HIS A 108 17.87 13.34 1.62
C HIS A 108 18.77 14.43 1.01
N GLU A 109 18.19 15.44 0.37
CA GLU A 109 18.96 16.56 -0.20
C GLU A 109 19.80 17.28 0.87
N HIS A 110 19.20 17.58 2.03
CA HIS A 110 19.91 18.22 3.12
C HIS A 110 21.03 17.33 3.70
N ASN A 111 20.75 16.05 3.92
CA ASN A 111 21.72 15.10 4.49
C ASN A 111 22.84 14.76 3.50
N MET A 112 22.63 14.87 2.18
CA MET A 112 23.72 14.76 1.19
C MET A 112 24.71 15.91 1.30
N LYS A 113 24.25 17.14 1.61
CA LYS A 113 25.10 18.32 1.77
C LYS A 113 25.88 18.30 3.08
N ASN A 114 25.26 17.81 4.15
CA ASN A 114 25.87 17.68 5.47
C ASN A 114 25.44 16.36 6.13
N PRO A 115 26.20 15.26 5.91
CA PRO A 115 25.85 13.95 6.44
C PRO A 115 25.90 13.92 7.97
N ARG A 116 24.73 13.84 8.61
CA ARG A 116 24.60 13.84 10.09
C ARG A 116 24.05 12.52 10.61
N PHE A 117 23.31 11.79 9.79
CA PHE A 117 22.70 10.50 10.11
C PHE A 117 22.57 9.65 8.85
N LYS A 118 22.34 8.34 9.03
CA LYS A 118 21.85 7.47 7.95
C LYS A 118 20.35 7.64 7.79
N LEU A 119 19.84 7.63 6.57
CA LEU A 119 18.40 7.70 6.29
C LEU A 119 17.95 6.38 5.67
N GLY A 120 17.06 5.67 6.35
CA GLY A 120 16.40 4.47 5.83
C GLY A 120 14.90 4.70 5.69
N ILE A 121 14.27 3.96 4.78
CA ILE A 121 12.80 3.94 4.63
C ILE A 121 12.26 2.52 4.68
N GLU A 122 11.04 2.37 5.17
CA GLU A 122 10.30 1.10 5.12
C GLU A 122 8.81 1.34 4.81
N GLN A 123 8.15 0.36 4.19
CA GLN A 123 6.70 0.42 3.93
C GLN A 123 5.92 0.26 5.24
N HIS A 124 4.90 1.08 5.48
CA HIS A 124 4.04 1.00 6.67
C HIS A 124 2.70 1.70 6.47
N GLY A 125 1.68 1.34 7.26
CA GLY A 125 0.36 1.96 7.21
C GLY A 125 -0.50 1.36 6.12
N ASP A 126 -0.31 1.76 4.87
CA ASP A 126 -1.25 1.43 3.79
C ASP A 126 -0.79 0.23 2.94
N GLN A 127 -1.68 -0.20 2.05
CA GLN A 127 -1.43 -1.25 1.08
C GLN A 127 -0.42 -0.82 0.01
N GLU A 128 0.39 -1.74 -0.47
CA GLU A 128 1.29 -1.51 -1.58
C GLU A 128 0.52 -1.55 -2.90
N ILE A 129 0.66 -0.51 -3.71
CA ILE A 129 0.00 -0.38 -5.01
C ILE A 129 1.09 -0.45 -6.09
N LEU A 130 1.07 -1.54 -6.84
CA LEU A 130 2.07 -1.81 -7.86
C LEU A 130 2.02 -0.78 -8.99
N GLU A 131 0.83 -0.39 -9.43
CA GLU A 131 0.60 0.58 -10.49
C GLU A 131 1.20 1.95 -10.10
N PHE A 132 1.08 2.32 -8.82
CA PHE A 132 1.72 3.52 -8.28
C PHE A 132 3.24 3.40 -8.38
N TRP A 133 3.83 2.30 -7.88
CA TRP A 133 5.26 2.06 -8.01
C TRP A 133 5.72 2.10 -9.47
N GLU A 134 5.03 1.41 -10.38
CA GLU A 134 5.35 1.39 -11.82
C GLU A 134 5.27 2.81 -12.43
N GLY A 135 4.35 3.66 -11.95
CA GLY A 135 4.22 5.06 -12.35
C GLY A 135 5.27 6.02 -11.79
N LEU A 136 6.04 5.63 -10.76
CA LEU A 136 7.05 6.52 -10.17
C LEU A 136 8.20 6.82 -11.16
N PRO A 137 8.73 8.06 -11.15
CA PRO A 137 9.93 8.42 -11.90
C PRO A 137 11.12 7.52 -11.55
N HIS A 138 12.00 7.27 -12.53
CA HIS A 138 13.15 6.40 -12.34
C HIS A 138 14.07 6.84 -11.19
N PHE A 139 14.29 8.14 -11.03
CA PHE A 139 15.14 8.67 -9.96
C PHE A 139 14.56 8.40 -8.57
N ILE A 140 13.22 8.46 -8.41
CA ILE A 140 12.54 8.11 -7.16
C ILE A 140 12.70 6.62 -6.87
N LYS A 141 12.49 5.75 -7.87
CA LYS A 141 12.68 4.29 -7.70
C LYS A 141 14.11 3.94 -7.29
N LYS A 142 15.10 4.63 -7.87
CA LYS A 142 16.52 4.47 -7.53
C LYS A 142 16.78 4.90 -6.08
N LEU A 143 16.34 6.10 -5.71
CA LEU A 143 16.45 6.61 -4.34
C LEU A 143 15.76 5.67 -3.33
N ALA A 144 14.54 5.23 -3.63
CA ALA A 144 13.82 4.27 -2.81
C ALA A 144 14.66 3.01 -2.56
N SER A 145 15.20 2.43 -3.65
CA SER A 145 16.02 1.23 -3.57
C SER A 145 17.30 1.41 -2.73
N GLU A 146 17.87 2.62 -2.72
CA GLU A 146 19.03 2.96 -1.88
C GLU A 146 18.63 3.08 -0.41
N LEU A 147 17.54 3.78 -0.11
CA LEU A 147 17.06 4.01 1.25
C LEU A 147 16.51 2.73 1.90
N TYR A 148 15.80 1.87 1.16
CA TYR A 148 15.33 0.55 1.66
C TYR A 148 16.49 -0.39 2.03
N ARG A 149 17.66 -0.23 1.39
CA ARG A 149 18.86 -1.02 1.69
C ARG A 149 19.68 -0.46 2.85
N THR A 150 19.29 0.67 3.40
CA THR A 150 20.04 1.30 4.50
C THR A 150 19.83 0.53 5.79
N GLU A 151 20.92 -0.02 6.33
CA GLU A 151 20.88 -0.76 7.59
C GLU A 151 20.99 0.18 8.80
N CYS A 152 20.02 0.04 9.71
CA CYS A 152 19.90 0.84 10.92
C CYS A 152 19.93 -0.07 12.16
N ARG A 153 20.80 0.27 13.12
CA ARG A 153 20.89 -0.42 14.42
C ARG A 153 19.86 0.20 15.35
N MET A 154 18.87 -0.57 15.78
CA MET A 154 17.70 -0.02 16.48
C MET A 154 18.07 0.83 17.71
N ASN A 155 19.08 0.41 18.48
CA ASN A 155 19.55 1.14 19.67
C ASN A 155 20.18 2.53 19.38
N GLU A 156 20.45 2.83 18.11
CA GLU A 156 20.98 4.12 17.62
C GLU A 156 20.01 4.75 16.60
N THR A 157 18.77 4.27 16.51
CA THR A 157 17.80 4.65 15.48
C THR A 157 16.61 5.41 16.06
N ILE A 158 16.32 6.57 15.47
CA ILE A 158 15.04 7.26 15.62
C ILE A 158 14.08 6.68 14.57
N VAL A 159 12.96 6.12 15.02
CA VAL A 159 11.94 5.55 14.14
C VAL A 159 10.78 6.53 14.01
N ILE A 160 10.40 6.85 12.78
CA ILE A 160 9.23 7.68 12.49
C ILE A 160 8.15 6.78 11.91
N CYS A 161 7.07 6.58 12.67
CA CYS A 161 5.86 5.89 12.23
C CYS A 161 4.91 6.89 11.58
N HIS A 162 4.96 7.00 10.26
CA HIS A 162 4.20 7.97 9.48
C HIS A 162 2.98 7.30 8.83
N SER A 163 1.82 7.39 9.48
CA SER A 163 0.56 6.75 9.06
C SER A 163 -0.59 7.22 9.96
N GLU A 164 -1.80 6.68 9.76
CA GLU A 164 -2.85 6.82 10.78
C GLU A 164 -2.49 6.05 12.07
N PRO A 165 -2.93 6.52 13.26
CA PRO A 165 -2.53 5.91 14.52
C PRO A 165 -2.90 4.44 14.67
N GLY A 166 -3.93 3.95 13.95
CA GLY A 166 -4.34 2.56 13.97
C GLY A 166 -3.28 1.58 13.45
N ALA A 167 -2.37 2.06 12.58
CA ALA A 167 -1.27 1.28 12.07
C ALA A 167 -0.13 1.09 13.08
N TRP A 168 -0.04 1.93 14.10
CA TRP A 168 1.08 1.91 15.04
C TRP A 168 1.03 0.73 16.00
N TYR A 169 2.19 0.27 16.45
CA TYR A 169 2.28 -0.94 17.25
C TYR A 169 1.48 -0.80 18.57
N PRO A 170 0.64 -1.79 18.92
CA PRO A 170 0.29 -2.97 18.13
C PRO A 170 -0.76 -2.60 17.06
N PRO A 171 -0.57 -2.93 15.77
CA PRO A 171 -1.47 -2.44 14.72
C PRO A 171 -2.89 -3.01 14.86
N LEU A 172 -3.91 -2.23 14.47
CA LEU A 172 -5.32 -2.65 14.43
C LEU A 172 -5.69 -3.47 13.20
N PHE A 173 -4.80 -3.54 12.22
CA PHE A 173 -4.98 -4.25 10.97
C PHE A 173 -3.63 -4.75 10.44
N GLN A 174 -3.65 -5.50 9.33
CA GLN A 174 -2.44 -6.09 8.78
C GLN A 174 -1.52 -5.02 8.17
N THR A 175 -0.37 -4.78 8.82
CA THR A 175 0.71 -3.91 8.33
C THR A 175 2.03 -4.31 8.97
N LEU A 176 3.16 -3.82 8.46
CA LEU A 176 4.45 -4.01 9.14
C LEU A 176 4.44 -3.25 10.47
N PRO A 177 4.84 -3.86 11.60
CA PRO A 177 4.80 -3.19 12.89
C PRO A 177 5.73 -1.97 12.89
N CYS A 178 5.22 -0.84 13.37
CA CYS A 178 6.02 0.36 13.61
C CYS A 178 5.86 0.81 15.07
N PRO A 179 6.96 0.92 15.84
CA PRO A 179 8.33 0.59 15.46
C PRO A 179 8.52 -0.95 15.27
N PRO A 180 9.54 -1.40 14.52
CA PRO A 180 9.72 -2.82 14.18
C PRO A 180 9.87 -3.76 15.38
N THR A 181 10.39 -3.23 16.49
CA THR A 181 10.69 -3.98 17.73
C THR A 181 9.63 -3.80 18.82
N GLY A 182 8.46 -3.23 18.50
CA GLY A 182 7.41 -3.05 19.50
C GLY A 182 7.83 -2.16 20.68
N TYR A 183 8.62 -1.12 20.39
CA TYR A 183 9.19 -0.11 21.31
C TYR A 183 10.40 -0.57 22.14
N GLU A 184 10.91 -1.77 21.92
CA GLU A 184 12.11 -2.25 22.61
C GLU A 184 13.40 -1.87 21.85
N ASN A 185 14.47 -1.55 22.59
CA ASN A 185 15.81 -1.36 22.04
C ASN A 185 15.87 -0.36 20.86
N VAL A 186 15.04 0.68 20.91
CA VAL A 186 14.97 1.78 19.94
C VAL A 186 15.38 3.08 20.61
N MET A 187 16.09 3.96 19.91
CA MET A 187 16.58 5.22 20.52
C MET A 187 15.44 6.20 20.80
N SER A 188 14.51 6.37 19.85
CA SER A 188 13.28 7.13 20.04
C SER A 188 12.24 6.77 18.97
N VAL A 189 10.96 6.93 19.28
CA VAL A 189 9.84 6.64 18.40
C VAL A 189 8.90 7.83 18.28
N ILE A 190 8.64 8.24 17.04
CA ILE A 190 7.84 9.40 16.69
C ILE A 190 6.66 8.95 15.83
N GLY A 191 5.44 9.28 16.24
CA GLY A 191 4.25 9.10 15.40
C GLY A 191 4.00 10.35 14.56
N ARG A 192 4.07 10.28 13.22
CA ARG A 192 3.65 11.37 12.33
C ARG A 192 2.29 11.03 11.74
N THR A 193 1.31 11.90 11.88
CA THR A 193 -0.03 11.64 11.36
C THR A 193 -0.72 12.89 10.83
N MET A 194 -1.38 12.78 9.68
CA MET A 194 -2.28 13.79 9.11
C MET A 194 -3.74 13.42 9.37
N PHE A 195 -4.03 12.61 10.39
CA PHE A 195 -5.35 12.03 10.59
C PHE A 195 -6.40 13.12 10.89
N GLU A 196 -7.08 13.56 9.83
CA GLU A 196 -8.10 14.62 9.84
C GLU A 196 -9.37 14.07 10.47
N THR A 197 -9.52 14.32 11.78
CA THR A 197 -10.71 13.91 12.53
C THR A 197 -11.08 14.98 13.54
N ASP A 198 -12.36 15.03 13.91
CA ASP A 198 -12.87 15.85 15.01
C ASP A 198 -12.62 15.21 16.37
N ARG A 199 -12.40 13.88 16.43
CA ARG A 199 -12.10 13.11 17.66
C ARG A 199 -11.27 11.87 17.36
N VAL A 200 -10.29 11.60 18.22
CA VAL A 200 -9.48 10.39 18.19
C VAL A 200 -10.08 9.34 19.14
N ASN A 201 -10.44 8.16 18.64
CA ASN A 201 -11.00 7.11 19.48
C ASN A 201 -9.97 6.57 20.51
N SER A 202 -10.45 5.85 21.53
CA SER A 202 -9.59 5.36 22.63
C SER A 202 -8.47 4.42 22.17
N GLU A 203 -8.67 3.65 21.11
CA GLU A 203 -7.65 2.74 20.58
C GLU A 203 -6.52 3.49 19.87
N HIS A 204 -6.85 4.54 19.15
CA HIS A 204 -5.86 5.46 18.57
C HIS A 204 -5.12 6.24 19.67
N VAL A 205 -5.83 6.75 20.68
CA VAL A 205 -5.23 7.47 21.82
C VAL A 205 -4.21 6.58 22.56
N LYS A 206 -4.53 5.31 22.80
CA LYS A 206 -3.60 4.36 23.43
C LYS A 206 -2.29 4.24 22.65
N ARG A 207 -2.35 4.22 21.32
CA ARG A 207 -1.17 4.12 20.44
C ARG A 207 -0.37 5.40 20.40
N CYS A 208 -1.04 6.56 20.29
CA CYS A 208 -0.40 7.87 20.41
C CYS A 208 0.40 7.99 21.72
N ASN A 209 -0.18 7.55 22.83
CA ASN A 209 0.42 7.63 24.16
C ASN A 209 1.57 6.64 24.41
N ARG A 210 1.92 5.79 23.44
CA ARG A 210 3.12 4.93 23.47
C ARG A 210 4.30 5.54 22.72
N MET A 211 4.09 6.58 21.93
CA MET A 211 5.14 7.30 21.22
C MET A 211 5.88 8.25 22.17
N ASP A 212 7.15 8.54 21.89
CA ASP A 212 7.88 9.59 22.60
C ASP A 212 7.38 10.98 22.20
N SER A 213 6.98 11.12 20.92
CA SER A 213 6.31 12.32 20.43
C SER A 213 5.34 12.01 19.30
N VAL A 214 4.30 12.83 19.17
CA VAL A 214 3.34 12.77 18.06
C VAL A 214 3.40 14.08 17.30
N TRP A 215 3.64 14.00 15.99
CA TRP A 215 3.73 15.12 15.07
C TRP A 215 2.45 15.19 14.24
N VAL A 216 1.75 16.31 14.37
CA VAL A 216 0.53 16.62 13.62
C VAL A 216 0.72 17.92 12.82
N PRO A 217 -0.03 18.15 11.73
CA PRO A 217 0.26 19.23 10.80
C PRO A 217 -0.10 20.62 11.34
N THR A 218 -1.04 20.72 12.29
CA THR A 218 -1.57 22.03 12.75
C THR A 218 -1.93 22.03 14.24
N GLU A 219 -2.04 23.22 14.82
CA GLU A 219 -2.53 23.43 16.20
C GLU A 219 -3.97 22.92 16.40
N PHE A 220 -4.79 22.93 15.33
CA PHE A 220 -6.10 22.31 15.39
C PHE A 220 -5.99 20.82 15.71
N HIS A 221 -5.14 20.08 14.99
CA HIS A 221 -4.91 18.65 15.27
C HIS A 221 -4.34 18.42 16.67
N VAL A 222 -3.42 19.28 17.11
CA VAL A 222 -2.89 19.24 18.49
C VAL A 222 -4.03 19.30 19.50
N SER A 223 -4.90 20.32 19.37
CA SER A 223 -6.02 20.51 20.28
C SER A 223 -6.99 19.33 20.25
N THR A 224 -7.31 18.80 19.07
CA THR A 224 -8.20 17.64 18.90
C THR A 224 -7.64 16.39 19.54
N PHE A 225 -6.35 16.11 19.37
CA PHE A 225 -5.69 14.93 19.94
C PHE A 225 -5.64 15.02 21.47
N ILE A 226 -5.26 16.19 22.01
CA ILE A 226 -5.24 16.42 23.46
C ILE A 226 -6.64 16.28 24.07
N GLN A 227 -7.65 16.91 23.46
CA GLN A 227 -9.05 16.83 23.92
C GLN A 227 -9.58 15.40 23.85
N SER A 228 -9.05 14.57 22.96
CA SER A 228 -9.38 13.15 22.86
C SER A 228 -8.65 12.28 23.89
N GLY A 229 -7.66 12.80 24.62
CA GLY A 229 -6.92 12.11 25.68
C GLY A 229 -5.48 11.71 25.34
N VAL A 230 -4.91 12.24 24.25
CA VAL A 230 -3.47 12.12 23.99
C VAL A 230 -2.71 12.99 24.99
N ARG A 231 -1.71 12.40 25.66
CA ARG A 231 -0.96 13.05 26.74
C ARG A 231 0.01 14.06 26.15
N THR A 232 0.03 15.24 26.75
CA THR A 232 1.18 16.16 26.67
C THR A 232 2.28 15.59 27.56
N GLY A 233 3.51 15.51 27.08
CA GLY A 233 4.63 14.98 27.90
C GLY A 233 4.75 15.70 29.25
N GLN A 234 4.67 14.95 30.36
CA GLN A 234 4.96 15.48 31.70
C GLN A 234 6.49 15.56 31.87
N GLY A 235 7.00 16.79 32.05
CA GLY A 235 8.44 17.06 32.21
C GLY A 235 9.02 18.12 31.28
N CYS A 236 8.20 18.99 30.68
CA CYS A 236 8.67 19.94 29.67
C CYS A 236 8.10 21.33 29.91
N GLU A 237 8.78 22.14 30.72
CA GLU A 237 8.44 23.56 30.93
C GLU A 237 8.61 24.43 29.67
N ASN A 238 9.06 23.91 28.51
CA ASN A 238 9.10 24.65 27.25
C ASN A 238 9.31 23.73 26.03
N HIS A 239 8.27 23.32 25.31
CA HIS A 239 8.29 22.60 24.01
C HIS A 239 8.37 21.06 24.05
N SER A 240 7.21 20.40 24.14
CA SER A 240 7.03 19.03 23.60
C SER A 240 5.64 18.77 23.03
N ILE A 241 5.19 19.73 22.20
CA ILE A 241 4.68 19.44 20.87
C ILE A 241 5.59 20.29 19.99
N ARG A 242 6.60 19.68 19.37
CA ARG A 242 7.44 20.45 18.46
C ARG A 242 6.61 20.74 17.23
N ARG A 243 6.35 22.03 17.04
CA ARG A 243 6.18 22.71 15.76
C ARG A 243 6.81 21.88 14.64
N CYS A 244 6.00 21.36 13.72
CA CYS A 244 6.45 21.38 12.33
C CYS A 244 6.48 22.87 11.96
N GLU A 245 7.58 23.56 12.26
CA GLU A 245 7.92 24.70 11.41
C GLU A 245 8.14 24.07 10.05
N VAL A 246 7.13 24.27 9.19
CA VAL A 246 7.20 24.02 7.76
C VAL A 246 8.53 24.60 7.27
N LEU A 247 9.42 23.72 6.85
CA LEU A 247 10.43 24.03 5.85
C LEU A 247 9.95 23.39 4.54
#